data_AF-A0A4P1RJZ0-F1
#
_entry.id   AF-A0A4P1RJZ0-F1
#
_cell.length_a   1.000
_cell.length_b   1.000
_cell.length_c   1.000
_cell.angle_alpha   90.00
_cell.angle_beta   90.00
_cell.angle_gamma   90.00
#
_symmetry.space_group_name_H-M   'P 1'
#
loop_
_entity.id
_entity.type
_entity.pdbx_description
1 polymer ?
#
loop_
_entity_poly.entity_id
_entity_poly.type
_entity_poly.pdbx_seq_one_letter_code
_entity_poly.pdbx_strand_id
1 'polypeptide(L)'
;MASVVYGGLLDNTKITITNKLSQSLTIHCQDKGNDDGYHTLNPNESHRFKFLANPFNKKTLWFCSFKWNGKFHRYDIYDERTNSCYNYNCFWLIKEDGPCQIIHSLNDSPLCFSWKE
;
A
#
# COMPACT_ATOMS: atom_id res chain seq x y z
N MET A 1 35.07 -17.75 -3.39
CA MET A 1 34.82 -16.30 -3.30
C MET A 1 33.63 -16.00 -4.19
N ALA A 2 32.42 -15.91 -3.63
CA ALA A 2 31.24 -15.55 -4.40
C ALA A 2 31.10 -14.03 -4.34
N SER A 3 31.37 -13.38 -5.45
CA SER A 3 31.28 -11.93 -5.59
C SER A 3 29.82 -11.51 -5.43
N VAL A 4 29.46 -10.98 -4.25
CA VAL A 4 28.24 -10.19 -4.09
C VAL A 4 28.48 -8.87 -4.79
N VAL A 5 27.89 -8.74 -5.98
CA VAL A 5 27.88 -7.51 -6.75
C VAL A 5 27.02 -6.51 -5.98
N TYR A 6 27.65 -5.60 -5.25
CA TYR A 6 26.99 -4.38 -4.78
C TYR A 6 26.73 -3.48 -6.00
N GLY A 7 25.69 -3.81 -6.76
CA GLY A 7 25.09 -2.91 -7.74
C GLY A 7 23.95 -2.17 -7.07
N GLY A 8 24.08 -0.86 -6.86
CA GLY A 8 22.98 -0.01 -6.41
C GLY A 8 21.81 0.01 -7.40
N LEU A 9 20.66 0.56 -6.97
CA LEU A 9 19.39 0.79 -7.69
C LEU A 9 18.36 -0.36 -7.76
N LEU A 10 17.91 -0.92 -6.64
CA LEU A 10 16.65 -1.69 -6.59
C LEU A 10 16.02 -1.57 -5.19
N ASP A 11 15.40 -0.43 -4.91
CA ASP A 11 14.76 -0.23 -3.61
C ASP A 11 13.41 -0.97 -3.55
N ASN A 12 13.35 -1.99 -2.68
CA ASN A 12 12.12 -2.74 -2.43
C ASN A 12 11.10 -1.85 -1.73
N THR A 13 10.07 -1.45 -2.47
CA THR A 13 8.95 -0.71 -1.89
C THR A 13 8.12 -1.64 -1.03
N LYS A 14 7.81 -1.18 0.18
CA LYS A 14 7.03 -1.91 1.18
C LYS A 14 5.72 -1.18 1.41
N ILE A 15 4.63 -1.91 1.26
CA ILE A 15 3.30 -1.41 1.57
C ILE A 15 2.83 -2.12 2.84
N THR A 16 2.39 -1.34 3.81
CA THR A 16 1.76 -1.82 5.03
C THR A 16 0.35 -1.24 5.11
N ILE A 17 -0.66 -2.10 5.15
CA ILE A 17 -2.07 -1.72 5.25
C ILE A 17 -2.58 -2.21 6.60
N THR A 18 -3.05 -1.29 7.44
CA THR A 18 -3.61 -1.61 8.75
C THR A 18 -5.11 -1.39 8.75
N ASN A 19 -5.85 -2.38 9.20
CA ASN A 19 -7.29 -2.26 9.41
C ASN A 19 -7.58 -1.46 10.68
N LYS A 20 -8.22 -0.29 10.57
CA LYS A 20 -8.69 0.53 11.70
C LYS A 20 -10.21 0.53 11.85
N LEU A 21 -10.90 -0.35 11.15
CA LEU A 21 -12.31 -0.63 11.35
C LEU A 21 -12.51 -1.51 12.60
N SER A 22 -13.72 -1.46 13.17
CA SER A 22 -14.14 -2.34 14.26
C SER A 22 -14.49 -3.77 13.82
N GLN A 23 -14.33 -4.07 12.53
CA GLN A 23 -14.73 -5.33 11.90
C GLN A 23 -13.64 -5.85 10.94
N SER A 24 -13.83 -7.08 10.47
CA SER A 24 -12.93 -7.67 9.47
C SER A 24 -13.01 -6.96 8.13
N LEU A 25 -11.83 -6.79 7.52
CA LEU A 25 -11.62 -6.13 6.25
C LEU A 25 -10.94 -7.12 5.30
N THR A 26 -11.60 -7.46 4.19
CA THR A 26 -10.96 -8.21 3.12
C THR A 26 -10.32 -7.24 2.14
N ILE A 27 -9.03 -7.41 1.91
CA ILE A 27 -8.27 -6.63 0.94
C ILE A 27 -7.81 -7.52 -0.21
N HIS A 28 -7.70 -6.94 -1.40
CA HIS A 28 -7.05 -7.57 -2.54
C HIS A 28 -6.29 -6.52 -3.33
N CYS A 29 -4.97 -6.69 -3.38
CA CYS A 29 -4.04 -5.73 -3.94
C CYS A 29 -3.33 -6.32 -5.14
N GLN A 30 -3.19 -5.54 -6.21
CA GLN A 30 -2.53 -5.99 -7.42
C GLN A 30 -1.98 -4.78 -8.20
N ASP A 31 -1.01 -5.05 -9.08
CA ASP A 31 -0.56 -4.13 -10.10
C ASP A 31 -0.94 -4.66 -11.50
N LYS A 32 -0.29 -4.16 -12.56
CA LYS A 32 -0.55 -4.60 -13.94
C LYS A 32 -0.13 -6.05 -14.23
N GLY A 33 0.87 -6.59 -13.54
CA GLY A 33 1.49 -7.89 -13.83
C GLY A 33 1.63 -8.83 -12.62
N ASN A 34 1.37 -8.34 -11.41
CA ASN A 34 1.50 -9.04 -10.15
C ASN A 34 0.20 -8.92 -9.35
N ASP A 35 -0.12 -9.98 -8.61
CA ASP A 35 -1.26 -10.04 -7.72
C ASP A 35 -0.78 -10.51 -6.35
N ASP A 36 -1.08 -9.74 -5.30
CA ASP A 36 -0.76 -10.09 -3.91
C ASP A 36 -1.83 -11.02 -3.30
N GLY A 37 -2.98 -11.15 -3.94
CA GLY A 37 -4.07 -12.03 -3.55
C GLY A 37 -5.02 -11.43 -2.51
N TYR A 38 -5.99 -12.24 -2.09
CA TYR A 38 -7.00 -11.85 -1.09
C TYR A 38 -6.49 -12.12 0.32
N HIS A 39 -6.54 -11.10 1.18
CA HIS A 39 -6.19 -11.20 2.59
C HIS A 39 -7.34 -10.67 3.45
N THR A 40 -7.65 -11.32 4.56
CA THR A 40 -8.65 -10.83 5.52
C THR A 40 -7.95 -10.38 6.79
N LEU A 41 -8.14 -9.12 7.15
CA LEU A 41 -7.54 -8.47 8.32
C LEU A 41 -8.59 -8.25 9.39
N ASN A 42 -8.33 -8.76 10.59
CA ASN A 42 -9.12 -8.45 11.78
C ASN A 42 -8.90 -7.00 12.22
N PRO A 43 -9.73 -6.46 13.13
CA PRO A 43 -9.51 -5.12 13.69
C PRO A 43 -8.10 -4.95 14.24
N ASN A 44 -7.42 -3.87 13.86
CA ASN A 44 -6.01 -3.56 14.16
C ASN A 44 -4.96 -4.51 13.57
N GLU A 45 -5.35 -5.47 12.75
CA GLU A 45 -4.40 -6.31 12.01
C GLU A 45 -3.82 -5.55 10.81
N SER A 46 -2.58 -5.88 10.46
CA SER A 46 -1.88 -5.28 9.34
C SER A 46 -1.40 -6.31 8.34
N HIS A 47 -1.66 -6.07 7.06
CA HIS A 47 -1.03 -6.79 5.96
C HIS A 47 0.21 -6.06 5.46
N ARG A 48 1.19 -6.82 4.98
CA ARG A 48 2.40 -6.24 4.41
C ARG A 48 2.90 -7.07 3.24
N PHE A 49 3.16 -6.38 2.14
CA PHE A 49 3.83 -6.96 0.99
C PHE A 49 4.92 -6.02 0.46
N LYS A 50 5.82 -6.60 -0.33
CA LYS A 50 6.95 -5.88 -0.93
C LYS A 50 6.99 -6.15 -2.41
N PHE A 51 7.34 -5.14 -3.19
CA PHE A 51 7.51 -5.27 -4.62
C PHE A 51 8.68 -4.41 -5.10
N LEU A 52 9.13 -4.75 -6.29
CA LEU A 52 10.18 -4.03 -7.00
C LEU A 52 9.51 -2.99 -7.90
N ALA A 53 9.61 -1.71 -7.56
CA ALA A 53 9.22 -0.65 -8.49
C ALA A 53 10.24 -0.64 -9.64
N ASN A 54 9.76 -0.55 -10.90
CA ASN A 54 10.65 -0.59 -12.05
C ASN A 54 11.22 0.82 -12.35
N PRO A 55 12.52 1.07 -12.07
CA PRO A 55 13.10 2.41 -12.15
C PRO A 55 13.16 2.95 -13.59
N PHE A 56 13.12 2.08 -14.59
CA PHE A 56 13.26 2.47 -16.00
C PHE A 56 11.97 3.01 -16.61
N ASN A 57 10.81 2.71 -16.01
CA ASN A 57 9.52 2.95 -16.67
C ASN A 57 8.46 3.68 -15.85
N LYS A 58 8.72 4.16 -14.62
CA LYS A 58 7.85 5.02 -13.79
C LYS A 58 6.34 4.80 -14.03
N LYS A 59 5.93 3.54 -13.93
CA LYS A 59 4.60 3.04 -14.33
C LYS A 59 4.03 2.09 -13.29
N THR A 60 4.70 1.90 -12.16
CA THR A 60 4.25 0.99 -11.13
C THR A 60 3.09 1.63 -10.38
N LEU A 61 1.90 1.05 -10.54
CA LEU A 61 0.66 1.47 -9.89
C LEU A 61 0.08 0.26 -9.17
N TRP A 62 -0.01 0.32 -7.85
CA TRP A 62 -0.73 -0.67 -7.06
C TRP A 62 -2.06 -0.12 -6.61
N PHE A 63 -3.11 -0.87 -6.91
CA PHE A 63 -4.45 -0.59 -6.45
C PHE A 63 -4.94 -1.74 -5.58
N CYS A 64 -5.69 -1.40 -4.56
CA CYS A 64 -6.32 -2.36 -3.68
C CYS A 64 -7.83 -2.18 -3.68
N SER A 65 -8.52 -3.30 -3.64
CA SER A 65 -9.92 -3.35 -3.27
C SER A 65 -10.06 -3.66 -1.78
N PHE A 66 -11.08 -3.08 -1.18
CA PHE A 66 -11.37 -3.13 0.24
C PHE A 66 -12.85 -3.49 0.40
N LYS A 67 -13.12 -4.61 1.05
CA LYS A 67 -14.48 -5.13 1.24
C LYS A 67 -14.75 -5.42 2.69
N TRP A 68 -15.82 -4.85 3.23
CA TRP A 68 -16.26 -5.07 4.60
C TRP A 68 -17.76 -4.78 4.72
N ASN A 69 -18.51 -5.56 5.51
CA ASN A 69 -19.95 -5.38 5.74
C ASN A 69 -20.79 -5.12 4.47
N GLY A 70 -20.49 -5.81 3.37
CA GLY A 70 -21.16 -5.62 2.08
C GLY A 70 -20.76 -4.36 1.29
N LYS A 71 -20.00 -3.43 1.89
CA LYS A 71 -19.37 -2.30 1.19
C LYS A 71 -18.16 -2.78 0.41
N PHE A 72 -17.93 -2.15 -0.75
CA PHE A 72 -16.78 -2.42 -1.61
C PHE A 72 -16.21 -1.08 -2.07
N HIS A 73 -14.92 -0.87 -1.84
CA HIS A 73 -14.20 0.32 -2.25
C HIS A 73 -12.90 -0.06 -2.95
N ARG A 74 -12.45 0.78 -3.88
CA ARG A 74 -11.16 0.61 -4.57
C ARG A 74 -10.35 1.89 -4.44
N TYR A 75 -9.06 1.73 -4.18
CA TYR A 75 -8.16 2.87 -4.04
C TYR A 75 -6.75 2.53 -4.54
N ASP A 76 -6.12 3.52 -5.17
CA ASP A 76 -4.75 3.44 -5.64
C ASP A 76 -3.81 3.77 -4.47
N ILE A 77 -3.17 2.75 -3.91
CA ILE A 77 -2.38 2.88 -2.68
C ILE A 77 -0.90 3.20 -2.95
N TYR A 78 -0.47 3.08 -4.21
CA TYR A 78 0.88 3.44 -4.62
C TYR A 78 0.90 3.83 -6.10
N ASP A 79 1.40 5.02 -6.39
CA ASP A 79 1.67 5.49 -7.75
C ASP A 79 3.11 6.02 -7.84
N GLU A 80 3.98 5.33 -8.55
CA GLU A 80 5.40 5.70 -8.71
C GLU A 80 5.63 7.14 -9.21
N ARG A 81 4.64 7.77 -9.88
CA ARG A 81 4.77 9.13 -10.43
C ARG A 81 4.52 10.23 -9.42
N THR A 82 3.67 9.97 -8.43
CA THR A 82 3.11 10.99 -7.52
C THR A 82 3.37 10.68 -6.06
N ASN A 83 3.82 9.46 -5.75
CA ASN A 83 3.77 8.95 -4.40
C ASN A 83 4.85 9.56 -3.49
N SER A 84 4.42 9.82 -2.26
CA SER A 84 5.15 10.49 -1.19
C SER A 84 5.74 9.51 -0.15
N CYS A 85 5.82 8.21 -0.47
CA CYS A 85 6.31 7.22 0.48
C CYS A 85 7.77 7.47 0.84
N TYR A 86 8.00 7.61 2.15
CA TYR A 86 9.31 7.92 2.67
C TYR A 86 10.19 6.67 2.72
N ASN A 87 11.37 6.76 2.13
CA ASN A 87 12.36 5.69 2.11
C ASN A 87 11.74 4.35 1.65
N TYR A 88 10.88 4.40 0.64
CA TYR A 88 10.19 3.23 0.06
C TYR A 88 9.26 2.48 1.03
N ASN A 89 8.88 3.08 2.15
CA ASN A 89 7.89 2.53 3.07
C ASN A 89 6.60 3.35 2.99
N CYS A 90 5.50 2.66 2.68
CA CYS A 90 4.16 3.20 2.65
C CYS A 90 3.34 2.60 3.78
N PHE A 91 2.74 3.45 4.60
CA PHE A 91 1.84 3.02 5.65
C PHE A 91 0.45 3.58 5.40
N TRP A 92 -0.53 2.69 5.32
CA TRP A 92 -1.92 3.00 5.09
C TRP A 92 -2.76 2.51 6.26
N LEU A 93 -3.69 3.34 6.72
CA LEU A 93 -4.69 3.04 7.72
C LEU A 93 -6.05 3.07 7.04
N ILE A 94 -6.77 1.96 7.06
CA ILE A 94 -8.10 1.88 6.45
C ILE A 94 -9.15 2.18 7.52
N LYS A 95 -9.88 3.29 7.34
CA LYS A 95 -10.98 3.72 8.20
C LYS A 95 -12.29 3.71 7.41
N GLU A 96 -13.40 3.91 8.12
CA GLU A 96 -14.73 3.92 7.48
C GLU A 96 -14.87 5.09 6.50
N ASP A 97 -14.36 6.27 6.85
CA ASP A 97 -14.41 7.47 6.01
C ASP A 97 -13.49 7.37 4.78
N GLY A 98 -12.45 6.54 4.84
CA GLY A 98 -11.44 6.47 3.79
C GLY A 98 -10.08 5.91 4.21
N PRO A 99 -9.16 5.75 3.23
CA PRO A 99 -7.78 5.39 3.50
C PRO A 99 -6.98 6.62 3.95
N CYS A 100 -6.16 6.45 4.98
CA CYS A 100 -5.21 7.47 5.43
C CYS A 100 -3.78 6.99 5.24
N GLN A 101 -2.95 7.81 4.61
CA GLN A 101 -1.51 7.55 4.45
C GLN A 101 -0.74 8.24 5.57
N ILE A 102 0.18 7.53 6.23
CA ILE A 102 1.13 8.17 7.15
C ILE A 102 2.28 8.75 6.31
N ILE A 103 2.43 10.06 6.35
CA ILE A 103 3.43 10.78 5.55
C ILE A 103 4.51 11.33 6.47
N HIS A 104 5.75 10.94 6.23
CA HIS A 104 6.89 11.35 7.05
C HIS A 104 7.12 12.88 7.01
N SER A 105 6.93 13.52 5.85
CA SER A 105 7.07 14.97 5.71
C SER A 105 6.06 15.79 6.53
N LEU A 106 5.02 15.15 7.08
CA LEU A 106 4.04 15.75 7.98
C LEU A 106 4.26 15.32 9.44
N ASN A 107 5.50 15.06 9.85
CA ASN A 107 5.82 14.58 11.20
C ASN A 107 5.02 13.32 11.56
N ASP A 108 4.96 12.38 10.61
CA ASP A 108 4.18 11.14 10.69
C ASP A 108 2.66 11.35 10.94
N SER A 109 2.12 12.51 10.54
CA SER A 109 0.69 12.76 10.58
C SER A 109 -0.04 12.00 9.47
N PRO A 110 -1.23 11.43 9.75
CA PRO A 110 -2.03 10.74 8.74
C PRO A 110 -2.74 11.73 7.81
N LEU A 111 -2.44 11.68 6.52
CA LEU A 111 -3.22 12.35 5.48
C LEU A 111 -4.35 11.43 5.03
N CYS A 112 -5.59 11.78 5.35
CA CYS A 112 -6.77 11.00 5.01
C CYS A 112 -7.40 11.45 3.70
N PHE A 113 -7.80 10.47 2.89
CA PHE A 113 -8.53 10.66 1.65
C PHE A 113 -9.92 10.06 1.80
N SER A 114 -10.92 10.60 1.12
CA SER A 114 -12.25 10.00 1.07
C SER A 114 -12.28 8.86 0.05
N TRP A 115 -13.13 7.87 0.28
CA TRP A 115 -13.46 6.91 -0.76
C TRP A 115 -14.04 7.63 -1.98
N LYS A 116 -13.63 7.22 -3.18
CA LYS A 116 -14.27 7.65 -4.41
C LYS A 116 -15.58 6.86 -4.56
N GLU A 117 -16.68 7.56 -4.79
CA GLU A 117 -17.98 6.96 -5.13
C GLU A 117 -17.99 6.40 -6.56
#